data_AF-D6ZYZ8-F1
#
_entry.id   AF-D6ZYZ8-F1
#
_cell.length_a   1.000
_cell.length_b   1.000
_cell.length_c   1.000
_cell.angle_alpha   90.00
_cell.angle_beta   90.00
_cell.angle_gamma   90.00
#
_symmetry.space_group_name_H-M   'P 1'
#
loop_
_entity.id
_entity.type
_entity.pdbx_description
1 polymer ?
#
loop_
_entity_poly.entity_id
_entity_poly.type
_entity_poly.pdbx_seq_one_letter_code
_entity_poly.pdbx_strand_id
1 'polypeptide(L)'
;MTQMLADGNVEAAPAAGASALRNFLKPSLLNPFTPKPRATEERAKDHAKDQRARIEPLRLVPAAFTPSRFMPALRSYSGLRHRESRSDRGPVTLGRIGPLEVRLAVTAADVRRAQRLRYEVFYEEMSAVPAAAMRLARRDFDAFDGFCDHLLVLDHDSCRMVRGKRVPRVVGTYRLLRQEIAARHGGFYTAGEFDIAPLLARHPHRRFLELGRSCVLSSYRNKRTVELLWHGIWAYVRHHRIDVMFGCASLEGVDPRSLARPLAFLHHFAPTDPEWSADALPRNAAAMDLMAVEAIDTKAALVELPPLIKGYLRLGAQIGRGAVVDRQFGTTDVLIVLPIERINPRYLDHFGVNGERHAA
;
A
#
# COMPACT_ATOMS: atom_id res chain seq x y z
N MET A 1 4.10 -0.72 26.49
CA MET A 1 4.53 -2.06 26.95
C MET A 1 5.42 -2.65 25.87
N THR A 2 6.71 -2.39 26.06
CA THR A 2 7.80 -2.49 25.08
C THR A 2 8.58 -3.79 25.29
N GLN A 3 7.92 -4.86 25.75
CA GLN A 3 8.64 -5.98 26.35
C GLN A 3 8.05 -7.37 26.08
N MET A 4 7.24 -7.53 25.03
CA MET A 4 6.75 -8.87 24.59
C MET A 4 6.82 -9.09 23.08
N LEU A 5 7.70 -8.34 22.40
CA LEU A 5 8.26 -8.68 21.08
C LEU A 5 9.76 -9.01 21.19
N ALA A 6 10.25 -9.28 22.41
CA ALA A 6 11.67 -9.36 22.75
C ALA A 6 12.26 -10.78 22.86
N ASP A 7 11.44 -11.84 22.95
CA ASP A 7 11.98 -13.18 23.17
C ASP A 7 11.82 -14.06 21.92
N GLY A 8 12.77 -13.90 21.02
CA GLY A 8 13.11 -14.85 19.98
C GLY A 8 14.62 -14.85 19.86
N ASN A 9 15.26 -15.75 20.60
CA ASN A 9 16.71 -15.87 20.70
C ASN A 9 17.32 -16.01 19.30
N VAL A 10 18.07 -14.99 18.87
CA VAL A 10 18.94 -15.07 17.68
C VAL A 10 20.35 -14.88 18.21
N GLU A 11 21.07 -15.99 18.37
CA GLU A 11 22.53 -15.93 18.42
C GLU A 11 23.02 -15.28 17.12
N ALA A 12 23.72 -14.16 17.27
CA ALA A 12 24.35 -13.46 16.18
C ALA A 12 25.53 -14.30 15.66
N ALA A 13 25.44 -14.78 14.42
CA ALA A 13 26.62 -15.24 13.70
C ALA A 13 27.51 -14.02 13.40
N PRO A 14 28.85 -14.13 13.56
CA PRO A 14 29.75 -12.99 13.41
C PRO A 14 29.89 -12.56 11.95
N ALA A 15 30.19 -11.27 11.79
CA ALA A 15 30.31 -10.56 10.53
C ALA A 15 31.31 -11.20 9.55
N ALA A 16 30.85 -11.47 8.32
CA ALA A 16 31.71 -11.71 7.17
C ALA A 16 31.05 -11.10 5.92
N GLY A 17 31.88 -10.41 5.12
CA GLY A 17 31.48 -9.44 4.11
C GLY A 17 30.68 -9.97 2.91
N ALA A 18 30.42 -9.01 2.01
CA ALA A 18 29.42 -8.92 0.94
C ALA A 18 29.38 -10.04 -0.15
N SER A 19 29.80 -11.27 0.14
CA SER A 19 29.76 -12.39 -0.81
C SER A 19 29.04 -13.66 -0.31
N ALA A 20 28.56 -13.71 0.94
CA ALA A 20 28.05 -14.95 1.53
C ALA A 20 26.52 -15.20 1.37
N LEU A 21 25.72 -14.19 1.02
CA LEU A 21 24.25 -14.35 0.89
C LEU A 21 23.77 -14.99 -0.43
N ARG A 22 24.68 -15.28 -1.37
CA ARG A 22 24.34 -15.97 -2.64
C ARG A 22 24.37 -17.50 -2.59
N ASN A 23 24.91 -18.11 -1.53
CA ASN A 23 25.10 -19.57 -1.48
C ASN A 23 24.13 -20.33 -0.54
N PHE A 24 23.16 -19.66 0.07
CA PHE A 24 22.18 -20.31 0.96
C PHE A 24 20.87 -20.77 0.28
N LEU A 25 20.80 -20.70 -1.06
CA LEU A 25 19.64 -21.12 -1.87
C LEU A 25 20.05 -21.99 -3.06
N LYS A 26 20.59 -23.19 -2.81
CA LYS A 26 20.60 -24.27 -3.79
C LYS A 26 20.04 -25.54 -3.16
N PRO A 27 18.92 -26.10 -3.67
CA PRO A 27 18.64 -27.51 -3.50
C PRO A 27 19.47 -28.28 -4.53
N SER A 28 20.47 -29.03 -4.04
CA SER A 28 21.11 -30.12 -4.76
C SER A 28 20.29 -31.40 -4.60
N LEU A 29 19.64 -31.87 -5.65
CA LEU A 29 19.28 -33.28 -5.81
C LEU A 29 19.51 -33.73 -7.25
N LEU A 30 20.54 -34.57 -7.39
CA LEU A 30 20.69 -35.69 -8.35
C LEU A 30 19.40 -36.55 -8.29
N ASN A 31 18.86 -37.24 -9.31
CA ASN A 31 19.29 -37.72 -10.63
C ASN A 31 18.00 -38.29 -11.34
N PRO A 32 18.10 -39.14 -12.37
CA PRO A 32 18.20 -38.86 -13.80
C PRO A 32 16.89 -39.14 -14.58
N PHE A 33 16.59 -38.41 -15.64
CA PHE A 33 15.84 -39.00 -16.77
C PHE A 33 16.14 -38.22 -18.04
N THR A 34 16.98 -38.81 -18.88
CA THR A 34 17.26 -38.39 -20.25
C THR A 34 16.22 -39.00 -21.19
N PRO A 35 15.74 -38.22 -22.16
CA PRO A 35 15.76 -38.74 -23.53
C PRO A 35 16.46 -37.78 -24.50
N LYS A 36 17.20 -38.41 -25.41
CA LYS A 36 17.99 -37.89 -26.54
C LYS A 36 17.30 -36.78 -27.37
N PRO A 37 18.07 -35.82 -27.93
CA PRO A 37 17.61 -35.01 -29.05
C PRO A 37 17.84 -35.76 -30.37
N ARG A 38 16.94 -35.57 -31.35
CA ARG A 38 17.21 -35.88 -32.75
C ARG A 38 17.14 -34.61 -33.59
N ALA A 39 18.04 -34.62 -34.57
CA ALA A 39 18.53 -33.56 -35.44
C ALA A 39 17.49 -32.67 -36.14
N THR A 40 17.93 -31.43 -36.32
CA THR A 40 17.78 -30.53 -37.47
C THR A 40 17.39 -31.16 -38.79
N GLU A 41 16.50 -30.48 -39.52
CA GLU A 41 16.69 -30.25 -40.95
C GLU A 41 16.01 -28.96 -41.42
N GLU A 42 16.67 -28.35 -42.41
CA GLU A 42 16.58 -26.99 -42.91
C GLU A 42 15.92 -27.02 -44.31
N ARG A 43 15.34 -25.88 -44.72
CA ARG A 43 15.06 -25.42 -46.11
C ARG A 43 13.73 -25.80 -46.79
N ALA A 44 12.98 -24.75 -47.17
CA ALA A 44 12.81 -24.22 -48.55
C ALA A 44 11.56 -23.32 -48.57
N LYS A 45 11.71 -22.00 -48.68
CA LYS A 45 11.57 -21.19 -49.91
C LYS A 45 10.22 -21.30 -50.65
N ASP A 46 9.57 -20.13 -50.68
CA ASP A 46 8.98 -19.45 -51.83
C ASP A 46 7.44 -19.43 -52.06
N HIS A 47 6.96 -18.17 -52.03
CA HIS A 47 5.91 -17.54 -52.86
C HIS A 47 4.43 -17.75 -52.52
N ALA A 48 3.78 -16.70 -52.01
CA ALA A 48 2.58 -16.10 -52.63
C ALA A 48 2.17 -14.75 -52.01
N LYS A 49 2.28 -13.69 -52.83
CA LYS A 49 1.38 -12.52 -53.01
C LYS A 49 0.69 -11.87 -51.79
N ASP A 50 1.20 -10.69 -51.46
CA ASP A 50 0.52 -9.38 -51.60
C ASP A 50 -0.99 -9.30 -51.28
N GLN A 51 -1.33 -8.66 -50.15
CA GLN A 51 -2.29 -7.53 -50.12
C GLN A 51 -2.40 -6.87 -48.73
N ARG A 52 -2.05 -5.58 -48.70
CA ARG A 52 -2.73 -4.47 -47.99
C ARG A 52 -2.92 -4.56 -46.46
N ALA A 53 -2.10 -3.80 -45.73
CA ALA A 53 -2.53 -2.60 -45.01
C ALA A 53 -1.32 -1.98 -44.27
N ARG A 54 -0.85 -0.82 -44.75
CA ARG A 54 0.12 0.02 -44.04
C ARG A 54 -0.59 0.60 -42.81
N ILE A 55 -0.18 0.19 -41.61
CA ILE A 55 -0.52 0.89 -40.37
C ILE A 55 0.75 1.65 -39.97
N GLU A 56 0.73 2.97 -40.16
CA GLU A 56 1.77 3.84 -39.63
C GLU A 56 1.73 3.83 -38.10
N PRO A 57 2.89 3.91 -37.41
CA PRO A 57 2.88 4.01 -35.96
C PRO A 57 2.33 5.38 -35.55
N LEU A 58 1.20 5.37 -34.82
CA LEU A 58 0.66 6.55 -34.18
C LEU A 58 1.74 7.19 -33.29
N ARG A 59 2.21 8.38 -33.70
CA ARG A 59 2.97 9.28 -32.83
C ARG A 59 2.07 9.69 -31.67
N LEU A 60 2.40 9.22 -30.46
CA LEU A 60 1.79 9.67 -29.22
C LEU A 60 2.28 11.10 -28.94
N VAL A 61 1.44 12.10 -29.23
CA VAL A 61 1.67 13.48 -28.80
C VAL A 61 1.37 13.56 -27.29
N PRO A 62 2.25 14.12 -26.45
CA PRO A 62 2.00 14.23 -25.03
C PRO A 62 0.88 15.24 -24.79
N ALA A 63 -0.28 14.75 -24.34
CA ALA A 63 -1.37 15.61 -23.90
C ALA A 63 -0.95 16.30 -22.59
N ALA A 64 -0.77 17.61 -22.68
CA ALA A 64 -0.45 18.48 -21.56
C ALA A 64 -1.44 18.30 -20.41
N PHE A 65 -0.89 17.98 -19.23
CA PHE A 65 -1.59 17.87 -17.96
C PHE A 65 -2.26 19.21 -17.63
N THR A 66 -3.59 19.26 -17.72
CA THR A 66 -4.37 20.39 -17.23
C THR A 66 -5.45 19.86 -16.29
N PRO A 67 -5.27 19.92 -14.96
CA PRO A 67 -6.32 19.50 -14.05
C PRO A 67 -7.48 20.50 -14.11
N SER A 68 -8.61 20.07 -14.66
CA SER A 68 -9.85 20.83 -14.62
C SER A 68 -10.23 21.10 -13.16
N ARG A 69 -10.10 22.37 -12.74
CA ARG A 69 -10.21 22.84 -11.36
C ARG A 69 -11.64 23.09 -10.88
N PHE A 70 -12.67 22.75 -11.64
CA PHE A 70 -14.05 23.06 -11.28
C PHE A 70 -14.89 21.78 -11.09
N MET A 71 -15.14 21.46 -9.81
CA MET A 71 -16.00 20.40 -9.22
C MET A 71 -15.38 19.05 -8.75
N PRO A 72 -14.52 19.06 -7.70
CA PRO A 72 -14.39 17.92 -6.77
C PRO A 72 -14.83 18.20 -5.32
N ALA A 73 -14.69 19.44 -4.83
CA ALA A 73 -14.75 19.74 -3.39
C ALA A 73 -16.13 19.49 -2.71
N LEU A 74 -17.24 19.81 -3.39
CA LEU A 74 -18.59 19.62 -2.83
C LEU A 74 -18.93 18.12 -2.65
N ARG A 75 -18.40 17.26 -3.52
CA ARG A 75 -18.68 15.82 -3.52
C ARG A 75 -17.91 15.11 -2.40
N SER A 76 -16.63 15.41 -2.24
CA SER A 76 -15.82 14.96 -1.10
C SER A 76 -16.43 15.37 0.25
N TYR A 77 -16.97 16.60 0.32
CA TYR A 77 -17.65 17.09 1.51
C TYR A 77 -18.94 16.32 1.83
N SER A 78 -19.75 16.00 0.81
CA SER A 78 -21.01 15.27 0.96
C SER A 78 -20.83 13.78 1.28
N GLY A 79 -19.72 13.17 0.85
CA GLY A 79 -19.49 11.72 0.89
C GLY A 79 -20.27 10.94 -0.18
N LEU A 80 -20.82 11.62 -1.19
CA LEU A 80 -21.46 10.99 -2.35
C LEU A 80 -20.41 10.21 -3.15
N ARG A 81 -20.59 8.89 -3.24
CA ARG A 81 -19.71 7.99 -4.00
C ARG A 81 -20.10 7.92 -5.47
N HIS A 82 -19.11 7.77 -6.36
CA HIS A 82 -19.38 7.36 -7.74
C HIS A 82 -20.00 5.95 -7.73
N ARG A 83 -21.13 5.78 -8.43
CA ARG A 83 -21.92 4.53 -8.45
C ARG A 83 -21.13 3.34 -8.99
N GLU A 84 -20.07 3.60 -9.77
CA GLU A 84 -19.18 2.60 -10.37
C GLU A 84 -18.17 1.97 -9.41
N SER A 85 -17.89 2.57 -8.23
CA SER A 85 -16.98 1.97 -7.25
C SER A 85 -17.63 0.81 -6.48
N ARG A 86 -18.95 0.62 -6.63
CA ARG A 86 -19.68 -0.46 -5.95
C ARG A 86 -19.24 -1.80 -6.53
N SER A 87 -18.30 -2.47 -5.86
CA SER A 87 -18.28 -3.93 -5.92
C SER A 87 -19.67 -4.43 -5.49
N ASP A 88 -20.06 -5.56 -6.05
CA ASP A 88 -21.40 -6.14 -5.99
C ASP A 88 -22.02 -6.19 -4.58
N ARG A 89 -23.35 -6.34 -4.48
CA ARG A 89 -24.13 -6.35 -3.21
C ARG A 89 -23.87 -7.61 -2.33
N GLY A 90 -22.64 -8.10 -2.25
CA GLY A 90 -22.22 -9.20 -1.39
C GLY A 90 -22.16 -8.82 0.09
N PRO A 91 -22.02 -9.80 1.01
CA PRO A 91 -22.13 -9.56 2.43
C PRO A 91 -21.06 -8.59 2.91
N VAL A 92 -21.52 -7.67 3.74
CA VAL A 92 -20.90 -6.40 4.10
C VAL A 92 -19.58 -6.57 4.85
N THR A 93 -19.34 -7.74 5.47
CA THR A 93 -18.24 -8.13 6.35
C THR A 93 -17.15 -8.93 5.62
N LEU A 94 -15.90 -8.53 5.79
CA LEU A 94 -14.71 -9.22 5.26
C LEU A 94 -14.00 -10.08 6.31
N GLY A 95 -14.37 -10.01 7.58
CA GLY A 95 -13.80 -10.85 8.66
C GLY A 95 -14.21 -10.37 10.06
N ARG A 96 -14.05 -11.22 11.08
CA ARG A 96 -14.33 -10.89 12.48
C ARG A 96 -13.27 -11.48 13.42
N ILE A 97 -12.98 -10.76 14.50
CA ILE A 97 -12.20 -11.24 15.66
C ILE A 97 -12.90 -10.71 16.91
N GLY A 98 -13.61 -11.59 17.63
CA GLY A 98 -14.43 -11.19 18.77
C GLY A 98 -15.48 -10.13 18.38
N PRO A 99 -15.61 -9.01 19.11
CA PRO A 99 -16.56 -7.95 18.77
C PRO A 99 -16.11 -7.09 17.58
N LEU A 100 -14.89 -7.27 17.08
CA LEU A 100 -14.36 -6.51 15.97
C LEU A 100 -14.77 -7.12 14.62
N GLU A 101 -15.16 -6.27 13.69
CA GLU A 101 -15.52 -6.61 12.32
C GLU A 101 -14.72 -5.78 11.33
N VAL A 102 -14.07 -6.38 10.34
CA VAL A 102 -13.56 -5.66 9.17
C VAL A 102 -14.53 -5.76 8.02
N ARG A 103 -14.75 -4.64 7.33
CA ARG A 103 -15.82 -4.55 6.35
C ARG A 103 -15.59 -3.38 5.38
N LEU A 104 -16.17 -3.42 4.18
CA LEU A 104 -16.16 -2.23 3.32
C LEU A 104 -17.24 -1.25 3.78
N ALA A 105 -16.93 0.04 3.70
CA ALA A 105 -17.94 1.09 3.79
C ALA A 105 -18.91 0.95 2.60
N VAL A 106 -20.22 1.08 2.85
CA VAL A 106 -21.26 0.87 1.82
C VAL A 106 -22.11 2.13 1.58
N THR A 107 -22.10 3.05 2.55
CA THR A 107 -22.87 4.31 2.47
C THR A 107 -21.96 5.53 2.58
N ALA A 108 -22.47 6.68 2.14
CA ALA A 108 -21.84 7.98 2.43
C ALA A 108 -21.65 8.21 3.95
N ALA A 109 -22.56 7.70 4.77
CA ALA A 109 -22.45 7.79 6.22
C ALA A 109 -21.26 7.00 6.77
N ASP A 110 -20.94 5.85 6.18
CA ASP A 110 -19.74 5.07 6.52
C ASP A 110 -18.46 5.84 6.16
N VAL A 111 -18.37 6.39 4.95
CA VAL A 111 -17.23 7.22 4.54
C VAL A 111 -17.04 8.40 5.50
N ARG A 112 -18.11 9.11 5.85
CA ARG A 112 -18.03 10.20 6.85
C ARG A 112 -17.59 9.73 8.24
N ARG A 113 -17.78 8.46 8.59
CA ARG A 113 -17.26 7.90 9.86
C ARG A 113 -15.76 7.62 9.75
N ALA A 114 -15.29 7.09 8.62
CA ALA A 114 -13.85 6.97 8.34
C ALA A 114 -13.15 8.33 8.34
N GLN A 115 -13.73 9.34 7.67
CA GLN A 115 -13.22 10.72 7.65
C GLN A 115 -13.09 11.33 9.06
N ARG A 116 -14.03 11.03 9.96
CA ARG A 116 -13.97 11.48 11.37
C ARG A 116 -12.87 10.77 12.15
N LEU A 117 -12.75 9.45 11.99
CA LEU A 117 -11.67 8.67 12.59
C LEU A 117 -10.31 9.20 12.15
N ARG A 118 -10.12 9.42 10.84
CA ARG A 118 -8.91 10.02 10.28
C ARG A 118 -8.64 11.41 10.86
N TYR A 119 -9.69 12.22 11.06
CA TYR A 119 -9.53 13.53 11.69
C TYR A 119 -9.00 13.43 13.13
N GLU A 120 -9.65 12.59 13.95
CA GLU A 120 -9.25 12.30 15.34
C GLU A 120 -7.78 11.85 15.41
N VAL A 121 -7.38 10.93 14.53
CA VAL A 121 -6.03 10.37 14.56
C VAL A 121 -4.97 11.30 13.93
N PHE A 122 -5.21 11.86 12.74
CA PHE A 122 -4.19 12.65 12.03
C PHE A 122 -4.01 14.06 12.60
N TYR A 123 -5.08 14.71 13.05
CA TYR A 123 -5.07 16.14 13.38
C TYR A 123 -5.28 16.46 14.86
N GLU A 124 -5.95 15.58 15.61
CA GLU A 124 -6.13 15.78 17.06
C GLU A 124 -5.05 15.04 17.87
N GLU A 125 -4.59 13.89 17.40
CA GLU A 125 -3.53 13.11 18.06
C GLU A 125 -2.14 13.35 17.44
N MET A 126 -2.05 13.42 16.11
CA MET A 126 -0.78 13.61 15.39
C MET A 126 -0.58 15.05 14.91
N SER A 127 0.56 15.29 14.25
CA SER A 127 1.08 16.60 13.88
C SER A 127 0.43 17.24 12.63
N ALA A 128 -0.65 16.68 12.07
CA ALA A 128 -1.23 17.22 10.84
C ALA A 128 -2.00 18.54 11.08
N VAL A 129 -1.92 19.46 10.13
CA VAL A 129 -2.57 20.77 10.19
C VAL A 129 -3.81 20.79 9.28
N PRO A 130 -5.04 20.93 9.83
CA PRO A 130 -6.24 20.83 9.04
C PRO A 130 -6.52 22.12 8.27
N ALA A 131 -6.88 21.99 6.99
CA ALA A 131 -7.45 23.09 6.23
C ALA A 131 -8.75 23.59 6.90
N ALA A 132 -9.12 24.86 6.68
CA ALA A 132 -10.27 25.48 7.36
C ALA A 132 -11.57 24.67 7.23
N ALA A 133 -11.84 24.11 6.05
CA ALA A 133 -13.02 23.28 5.80
C ALA A 133 -12.97 21.93 6.55
N MET A 134 -11.80 21.29 6.64
CA MET A 134 -11.60 20.05 7.41
C MET A 134 -11.81 20.29 8.90
N ARG A 135 -11.26 21.41 9.41
CA ARG A 135 -11.43 21.84 10.81
C ARG A 135 -12.88 22.10 11.16
N LEU A 136 -13.61 22.84 10.31
CA LEU A 136 -15.03 23.11 10.51
C LEU A 136 -15.87 21.83 10.50
N ALA A 137 -15.54 20.90 9.61
CA ALA A 137 -16.27 19.64 9.47
C ALA A 137 -15.86 18.55 10.47
N ARG A 138 -14.73 18.74 11.18
CA ARG A 138 -14.01 17.72 11.97
C ARG A 138 -13.85 16.41 11.20
N ARG A 139 -13.36 16.52 9.96
CA ARG A 139 -13.25 15.42 9.00
C ARG A 139 -12.01 15.59 8.13
N ASP A 140 -11.23 14.53 7.99
CA ASP A 140 -10.18 14.40 6.98
C ASP A 140 -10.81 13.97 5.66
N PHE A 141 -10.83 14.84 4.65
CA PHE A 141 -11.39 14.51 3.35
C PHE A 141 -10.64 15.12 2.18
N ASP A 142 -10.57 14.40 1.08
CA ASP A 142 -9.97 14.88 -0.17
C ASP A 142 -10.76 14.41 -1.41
N ALA A 143 -10.27 14.74 -2.61
CA ALA A 143 -10.93 14.41 -3.87
C ALA A 143 -11.07 12.89 -4.11
N PHE A 144 -10.17 12.08 -3.53
CA PHE A 144 -10.11 10.63 -3.77
C PHE A 144 -11.21 9.87 -3.01
N ASP A 145 -11.66 10.39 -1.87
CA ASP A 145 -12.68 9.75 -1.04
C ASP A 145 -13.98 9.39 -1.78
N GLY A 146 -14.32 10.14 -2.83
CA GLY A 146 -15.54 9.96 -3.62
C GLY A 146 -15.52 8.73 -4.53
N PHE A 147 -14.35 8.15 -4.82
CA PHE A 147 -14.20 7.01 -5.72
C PHE A 147 -13.34 5.88 -5.15
N CYS A 148 -12.60 6.11 -4.06
CA CYS A 148 -11.95 5.03 -3.33
C CYS A 148 -12.96 4.14 -2.59
N ASP A 149 -12.57 2.88 -2.43
CA ASP A 149 -13.15 2.02 -1.41
C ASP A 149 -12.53 2.35 -0.04
N HIS A 150 -13.30 2.13 1.02
CA HIS A 150 -12.86 2.39 2.39
C HIS A 150 -13.09 1.13 3.21
N LEU A 151 -12.00 0.54 3.67
CA LEU A 151 -12.02 -0.55 4.63
C LEU A 151 -12.21 0.02 6.03
N LEU A 152 -13.12 -0.54 6.81
CA LEU A 152 -13.44 -0.13 8.17
C LEU A 152 -13.23 -1.31 9.12
N VAL A 153 -12.62 -1.06 10.26
CA VAL A 153 -12.78 -1.91 11.44
C VAL A 153 -13.82 -1.30 12.35
N LEU A 154 -14.83 -2.08 12.69
CA LEU A 154 -15.92 -1.73 13.58
C LEU A 154 -15.79 -2.49 14.89
N ASP A 155 -16.09 -1.82 16.00
CA ASP A 155 -16.28 -2.46 17.29
C ASP A 155 -17.76 -2.47 17.65
N HIS A 156 -18.33 -3.68 17.78
CA HIS A 156 -19.75 -3.89 18.10
C HIS A 156 -20.06 -3.78 19.59
N ASP A 157 -19.06 -3.88 20.47
CA ASP A 157 -19.24 -3.62 21.91
C ASP A 157 -19.24 -2.11 22.18
N SER A 158 -18.39 -1.37 21.47
CA SER A 158 -18.40 0.10 21.48
C SER A 158 -19.45 0.65 20.50
N CYS A 159 -20.71 0.72 20.93
CA CYS A 159 -21.79 1.27 20.13
C CYS A 159 -22.21 2.68 20.58
N ARG A 160 -22.70 3.48 19.63
CA ARG A 160 -23.44 4.72 19.90
C ARG A 160 -24.88 4.61 19.42
N MET A 161 -25.80 5.26 20.11
CA MET A 161 -27.19 5.34 19.69
C MET A 161 -27.37 6.46 18.66
N VAL A 162 -27.86 6.14 17.47
CA VAL A 162 -28.17 7.12 16.41
C VAL A 162 -29.57 6.85 15.90
N ARG A 163 -30.50 7.79 16.15
CA ARG A 163 -31.92 7.66 15.74
C ARG A 163 -32.54 6.32 16.19
N GLY A 164 -32.32 5.94 17.44
CA GLY A 164 -32.84 4.69 18.01
C GLY A 164 -32.15 3.41 17.53
N LYS A 165 -31.08 3.48 16.72
CA LYS A 165 -30.30 2.32 16.29
C LYS A 165 -28.91 2.31 16.93
N ARG A 166 -28.48 1.14 17.41
CA ARG A 166 -27.09 0.90 17.81
C ARG A 166 -26.20 0.92 16.57
N VAL A 167 -25.23 1.82 16.56
CA VAL A 167 -24.23 1.93 15.48
C VAL A 167 -22.86 1.67 16.08
N PRO A 168 -22.14 0.63 15.63
CA PRO A 168 -20.76 0.33 16.05
C PRO A 168 -19.83 1.53 15.89
N ARG A 169 -18.77 1.63 16.69
CA ARG A 169 -17.72 2.65 16.49
C ARG A 169 -16.78 2.19 15.38
N VAL A 170 -16.31 3.12 14.54
CA VAL A 170 -15.20 2.84 13.60
C VAL A 170 -13.91 3.06 14.37
N VAL A 171 -13.07 2.03 14.46
CA VAL A 171 -11.85 2.03 15.28
C VAL A 171 -10.57 1.92 14.46
N GLY A 172 -10.69 1.51 13.20
CA GLY A 172 -9.60 1.46 12.24
C GLY A 172 -10.11 1.68 10.82
N THR A 173 -9.26 2.16 9.91
CA THR A 173 -9.62 2.31 8.50
C THR A 173 -8.41 2.25 7.57
N TYR A 174 -8.68 1.91 6.30
CA TYR A 174 -7.79 2.03 5.16
C TYR A 174 -8.57 2.57 3.96
N ARG A 175 -7.93 3.40 3.14
CA ARG A 175 -8.43 3.76 1.82
C ARG A 175 -7.76 2.87 0.76
N LEU A 176 -8.58 2.37 -0.16
CA LEU A 176 -8.18 1.43 -1.21
C LEU A 176 -8.57 2.02 -2.58
N LEU A 177 -7.59 2.19 -3.47
CA LEU A 177 -7.79 2.70 -4.82
C LEU A 177 -7.24 1.73 -5.86
N ARG A 178 -8.14 1.08 -6.60
CA ARG A 178 -7.76 0.18 -7.70
C ARG A 178 -7.34 0.97 -8.94
N GLN A 179 -6.36 0.46 -9.69
CA GLN A 179 -5.81 1.11 -10.88
C GLN A 179 -6.86 1.49 -11.92
N GLU A 180 -7.83 0.62 -12.20
CA GLU A 180 -8.87 0.90 -13.19
C GLU A 180 -9.80 2.05 -12.78
N ILE A 181 -9.95 2.28 -11.47
CA ILE A 181 -10.69 3.42 -10.92
C ILE A 181 -9.80 4.67 -10.99
N ALA A 182 -8.54 4.58 -10.56
CA ALA A 182 -7.57 5.67 -10.63
C ALA A 182 -7.46 6.23 -12.06
N ALA A 183 -7.32 5.36 -13.07
CA ALA A 183 -7.19 5.74 -14.47
C ALA A 183 -8.39 6.56 -14.99
N ARG A 184 -9.59 6.35 -14.45
CA ARG A 184 -10.81 7.12 -14.80
C ARG A 184 -10.96 8.43 -14.03
N HIS A 185 -10.18 8.64 -12.97
CA HIS A 185 -10.32 9.76 -12.04
C HIS A 185 -9.05 10.61 -11.88
N GLY A 186 -8.15 10.57 -12.86
CA GLY A 186 -6.96 11.43 -12.92
C GLY A 186 -5.70 10.83 -12.28
N GLY A 187 -5.71 9.54 -11.97
CA GLY A 187 -4.56 8.79 -11.47
C GLY A 187 -4.61 8.48 -9.99
N PHE A 188 -3.50 7.95 -9.50
CA PHE A 188 -3.26 7.60 -8.10
C PHE A 188 -2.89 8.83 -7.28
N TYR A 189 -3.18 8.82 -5.97
CA TYR A 189 -2.70 9.86 -5.06
C TYR A 189 -1.16 9.90 -5.04
N THR A 190 -0.53 8.71 -5.02
CA THR A 190 0.92 8.55 -5.00
C THR A 190 1.60 9.23 -6.19
N ALA A 191 0.92 9.43 -7.32
CA ALA A 191 1.46 10.17 -8.47
C ALA A 191 1.69 11.67 -8.18
N GLY A 192 1.10 12.21 -7.11
CA GLY A 192 1.36 13.57 -6.64
C GLY A 192 2.65 13.73 -5.84
N GLU A 193 3.24 12.61 -5.39
CA GLU A 193 4.44 12.58 -4.55
C GLU A 193 5.62 11.87 -5.24
N PHE A 194 5.34 10.85 -6.05
CA PHE A 194 6.34 10.02 -6.73
C PHE A 194 6.04 9.91 -8.23
N ASP A 195 7.07 9.88 -9.07
CA ASP A 195 6.95 9.60 -10.50
C ASP A 195 6.73 8.10 -10.73
N ILE A 196 5.47 7.69 -10.61
CA ILE A 196 5.06 6.29 -10.76
C ILE A 196 4.67 5.93 -12.20
N ALA A 197 4.63 6.90 -13.13
CA ALA A 197 4.21 6.61 -14.51
C ALA A 197 5.14 5.58 -15.19
N PRO A 198 6.48 5.68 -15.06
CA PRO A 198 7.38 4.64 -15.56
C PRO A 198 7.12 3.27 -14.90
N LEU A 199 6.85 3.25 -13.59
CA LEU A 199 6.56 2.02 -12.85
C LEU A 199 5.34 1.30 -13.41
N LEU A 200 4.24 2.02 -13.61
CA LEU A 200 3.03 1.46 -14.20
C LEU A 200 3.25 1.00 -15.65
N ALA A 201 4.02 1.76 -16.43
CA ALA A 201 4.31 1.45 -17.83
C ALA A 201 5.14 0.17 -18.01
N ARG A 202 6.03 -0.15 -17.07
CA ARG A 202 6.79 -1.42 -17.07
C ARG A 202 5.93 -2.65 -16.79
N HIS A 203 4.78 -2.46 -16.14
CA HIS A 203 3.91 -3.54 -15.66
C HIS A 203 2.48 -3.42 -16.21
N PRO A 204 2.28 -3.36 -17.55
CA PRO A 204 0.97 -3.07 -18.14
C PRO A 204 -0.07 -4.18 -17.90
N HIS A 205 0.37 -5.38 -17.53
CA HIS A 205 -0.47 -6.55 -17.27
C HIS A 205 -0.75 -6.79 -15.78
N ARG A 206 -0.15 -6.01 -14.88
CA ARG A 206 -0.34 -6.12 -13.43
C ARG A 206 -1.44 -5.15 -12.99
N ARG A 207 -2.23 -5.57 -11.99
CA ARG A 207 -3.23 -4.71 -11.34
C ARG A 207 -2.68 -4.13 -10.05
N PHE A 208 -2.58 -2.81 -10.03
CA PHE A 208 -2.11 -2.07 -8.88
C PHE A 208 -3.27 -1.66 -7.95
N LEU A 209 -3.02 -1.76 -6.65
CA LEU A 209 -3.87 -1.25 -5.58
C LEU A 209 -3.07 -0.25 -4.76
N GLU A 210 -3.50 1.01 -4.77
CA GLU A 210 -2.97 2.01 -3.84
C GLU A 210 -3.66 1.84 -2.47
N LEU A 211 -2.86 1.75 -1.41
CA LEU A 211 -3.28 1.79 -0.03
C LEU A 211 -2.87 3.13 0.58
N GLY A 212 -3.77 3.76 1.32
CA GLY A 212 -3.45 5.01 1.99
C GLY A 212 -4.43 5.39 3.07
N ARG A 213 -4.17 6.54 3.71
CA ARG A 213 -5.01 7.12 4.79
C ARG A 213 -5.33 6.12 5.90
N SER A 214 -4.36 5.25 6.20
CA SER A 214 -4.51 4.21 7.20
C SER A 214 -4.38 4.79 8.60
N CYS A 215 -5.34 4.49 9.47
CA CYS A 215 -5.24 4.87 10.87
C CYS A 215 -6.03 3.94 11.77
N VAL A 216 -5.61 3.86 13.03
CA VAL A 216 -6.27 3.10 14.10
C VAL A 216 -6.32 3.99 15.34
N LEU A 217 -7.47 4.03 16.00
CA LEU A 217 -7.63 4.72 17.27
C LEU A 217 -6.58 4.25 18.27
N SER A 218 -5.99 5.18 19.02
CA SER A 218 -4.90 4.88 19.97
C SER A 218 -5.19 3.68 20.88
N SER A 219 -6.38 3.61 21.49
CA SER A 219 -6.79 2.48 22.36
C SER A 219 -6.99 1.14 21.64
N TYR A 220 -7.04 1.14 20.31
CA TYR A 220 -7.22 -0.03 19.46
C TYR A 220 -5.95 -0.41 18.69
N ARG A 221 -4.80 0.25 18.93
CA ARG A 221 -3.50 -0.08 18.31
C ARG A 221 -2.88 -1.32 18.94
N ASN A 222 -3.59 -2.43 18.79
CA ASN A 222 -3.19 -3.75 19.26
C ASN A 222 -3.11 -4.72 18.08
N LYS A 223 -2.53 -5.90 18.34
CA LYS A 223 -2.32 -6.95 17.35
C LYS A 223 -3.62 -7.33 16.62
N ARG A 224 -4.74 -7.50 17.35
CA ARG A 224 -6.02 -7.94 16.79
C ARG A 224 -6.57 -6.97 15.75
N THR A 225 -6.56 -5.67 16.03
CA THR A 225 -7.08 -4.67 15.07
C THR A 225 -6.25 -4.63 13.79
N VAL A 226 -4.92 -4.70 13.92
CA VAL A 226 -4.01 -4.68 12.77
C VAL A 226 -4.13 -5.95 11.94
N GLU A 227 -4.19 -7.13 12.58
CA GLU A 227 -4.45 -8.40 11.91
C GLU A 227 -5.78 -8.37 11.15
N LEU A 228 -6.82 -7.82 11.77
CA LEU A 228 -8.14 -7.74 11.16
C LEU A 228 -8.17 -6.77 9.96
N LEU A 229 -7.44 -5.65 10.02
CA LEU A 229 -7.25 -4.78 8.85
C LEU A 229 -6.57 -5.52 7.71
N TRP A 230 -5.46 -6.21 8.00
CA TRP A 230 -4.72 -6.99 7.00
C TRP A 230 -5.53 -8.14 6.42
N HIS A 231 -6.34 -8.81 7.23
CA HIS A 231 -7.32 -9.80 6.76
C HIS A 231 -8.29 -9.19 5.74
N GLY A 232 -8.86 -8.00 6.04
CA GLY A 232 -9.74 -7.30 5.11
C GLY A 232 -9.03 -6.88 3.82
N ILE A 233 -7.80 -6.39 3.91
CA ILE A 233 -6.97 -6.07 2.74
C ILE A 233 -6.72 -7.33 1.89
N TRP A 234 -6.37 -8.45 2.53
CA TRP A 234 -6.10 -9.70 1.82
C TRP A 234 -7.34 -10.25 1.13
N ALA A 235 -8.50 -10.23 1.80
CA ALA A 235 -9.78 -10.60 1.19
C ALA A 235 -10.09 -9.72 -0.03
N TYR A 236 -9.83 -8.41 0.06
CA TYR A 236 -10.00 -7.47 -1.04
C TYR A 236 -9.03 -7.74 -2.20
N VAL A 237 -7.74 -7.97 -1.90
CA VAL A 237 -6.70 -8.32 -2.87
C VAL A 237 -7.10 -9.59 -3.64
N ARG A 238 -7.56 -10.63 -2.94
CA ARG A 238 -8.01 -11.88 -3.56
C ARG A 238 -9.24 -11.70 -4.43
N HIS A 239 -10.23 -10.95 -3.94
CA HIS A 239 -11.47 -10.69 -4.67
C HIS A 239 -11.23 -9.93 -5.98
N HIS A 240 -10.42 -8.87 -5.94
CA HIS A 240 -10.08 -8.06 -7.12
C HIS A 240 -8.87 -8.59 -7.89
N ARG A 241 -8.27 -9.69 -7.40
CA ARG A 241 -7.08 -10.35 -7.95
C ARG A 241 -5.92 -9.37 -8.12
N ILE A 242 -5.71 -8.47 -7.16
CA ILE A 242 -4.64 -7.48 -7.20
C ILE A 242 -3.27 -8.17 -7.27
N ASP A 243 -2.38 -7.64 -8.10
CA ASP A 243 -1.05 -8.21 -8.34
C ASP A 243 0.04 -7.42 -7.59
N VAL A 244 -0.19 -6.13 -7.34
CA VAL A 244 0.77 -5.23 -6.66
C VAL A 244 0.03 -4.29 -5.73
N MET A 245 0.46 -4.23 -4.47
CA MET A 245 0.06 -3.19 -3.52
C MET A 245 1.16 -2.13 -3.45
N PHE A 246 0.77 -0.86 -3.42
CA PHE A 246 1.73 0.24 -3.28
C PHE A 246 1.09 1.44 -2.61
N GLY A 247 1.88 2.45 -2.28
CA GLY A 247 1.37 3.70 -1.72
C GLY A 247 2.39 4.40 -0.85
N CYS A 248 1.99 5.53 -0.28
CA CYS A 248 2.85 6.31 0.59
C CYS A 248 2.72 5.83 2.03
N ALA A 249 3.84 5.65 2.71
CA ALA A 249 3.89 5.43 4.15
C ALA A 249 4.80 6.46 4.80
N SER A 250 4.43 6.92 5.99
CA SER A 250 4.97 8.13 6.57
C SER A 250 5.84 7.84 7.78
N LEU A 251 6.99 8.52 7.87
CA LEU A 251 7.73 8.73 9.10
C LEU A 251 7.32 10.07 9.71
N GLU A 252 7.20 10.12 11.03
CA GLU A 252 6.90 11.38 11.73
C GLU A 252 8.12 12.30 11.71
N GLY A 253 7.94 13.55 11.31
CA GLY A 253 9.00 14.55 11.19
C GLY A 253 9.18 15.09 9.78
N VAL A 254 9.52 16.38 9.69
CA VAL A 254 9.70 17.11 8.41
C VAL A 254 11.15 17.47 8.12
N ASP A 255 12.08 17.10 9.02
CA ASP A 255 13.52 17.28 8.81
C ASP A 255 14.16 15.93 8.45
N PRO A 256 14.55 15.70 7.19
CA PRO A 256 15.20 14.46 6.79
C PRO A 256 16.49 14.17 7.57
N ARG A 257 17.18 15.18 8.10
CA ARG A 257 18.41 14.98 8.90
C ARG A 257 18.12 14.35 10.24
N SER A 258 17.02 14.71 10.90
CA SER A 258 16.59 14.06 12.13
C SER A 258 16.10 12.62 11.88
N LEU A 259 15.71 12.33 10.64
CA LEU A 259 15.30 11.00 10.15
C LEU A 259 16.41 10.26 9.40
N ALA A 260 17.67 10.67 9.52
CA ALA A 260 18.77 10.13 8.72
C ALA A 260 18.92 8.60 8.86
N ARG A 261 18.84 8.09 10.09
CA ARG A 261 18.99 6.65 10.37
C ARG A 261 17.87 5.80 9.76
N PRO A 262 16.57 6.07 9.99
CA PRO A 262 15.51 5.25 9.42
C PRO A 262 15.43 5.42 7.89
N LEU A 263 15.68 6.61 7.34
CA LEU A 263 15.69 6.82 5.89
C LEU A 263 16.85 6.08 5.21
N ALA A 264 18.07 6.18 5.75
CA ALA A 264 19.22 5.46 5.23
C ALA A 264 19.04 3.95 5.36
N PHE A 265 18.46 3.47 6.46
CA PHE A 265 18.11 2.06 6.61
C PHE A 265 17.17 1.59 5.50
N LEU A 266 16.08 2.31 5.23
CA LEU A 266 15.14 1.96 4.17
C LEU A 266 15.80 1.99 2.78
N HIS A 267 16.69 2.95 2.54
CA HIS A 267 17.44 3.09 1.29
C HIS A 267 18.38 1.91 1.02
N HIS A 268 19.17 1.52 2.02
CA HIS A 268 20.24 0.52 1.85
C HIS A 268 19.75 -0.92 2.02
N PHE A 269 18.76 -1.17 2.89
CA PHE A 269 18.35 -2.53 3.27
C PHE A 269 17.02 -2.97 2.69
N ALA A 270 16.23 -2.05 2.11
CA ALA A 270 14.96 -2.39 1.48
C ALA A 270 14.71 -1.69 0.12
N PRO A 271 15.72 -1.43 -0.74
CA PRO A 271 15.48 -0.75 -2.00
C PRO A 271 14.58 -1.57 -2.93
N THR A 272 13.80 -0.88 -3.75
CA THR A 272 13.17 -1.48 -4.93
C THR A 272 14.23 -1.97 -5.91
N ASP A 273 13.98 -3.14 -6.51
CA ASP A 273 14.69 -3.55 -7.72
C ASP A 273 14.40 -2.56 -8.86
N PRO A 274 15.28 -2.42 -9.87
CA PRO A 274 15.09 -1.45 -10.95
C PRO A 274 13.72 -1.52 -11.63
N GLU A 275 13.17 -2.72 -11.81
CA GLU A 275 11.84 -2.93 -12.41
C GLU A 275 10.68 -2.34 -11.56
N TRP A 276 10.85 -2.26 -10.24
CA TRP A 276 9.85 -1.77 -9.26
C TRP A 276 10.11 -0.34 -8.79
N SER A 277 11.21 0.26 -9.24
CA SER A 277 11.63 1.60 -8.82
C SER A 277 10.70 2.71 -9.29
N ALA A 278 10.59 3.76 -8.47
CA ALA A 278 9.99 5.05 -8.79
C ALA A 278 10.65 6.11 -7.90
N ASP A 279 10.80 7.32 -8.40
CA ASP A 279 11.52 8.41 -7.73
C ASP A 279 10.55 9.43 -7.12
N ALA A 280 10.91 9.99 -5.98
CA ALA A 280 10.22 11.13 -5.39
C ALA A 280 10.24 12.33 -6.35
N LEU A 281 9.11 13.04 -6.45
CA LEU A 281 9.01 14.22 -7.30
C LEU A 281 9.85 15.39 -6.74
N PRO A 282 10.57 16.16 -7.58
CA PRO A 282 11.55 17.14 -7.11
C PRO A 282 11.01 18.22 -6.17
N ARG A 283 9.73 18.58 -6.27
CA ARG A 283 9.12 19.71 -5.56
C ARG A 283 9.26 19.61 -4.03
N ASN A 284 9.28 18.41 -3.47
CA ASN A 284 9.40 18.14 -2.03
C ASN A 284 10.33 16.94 -1.72
N ALA A 285 11.17 16.54 -2.67
CA ALA A 285 12.03 15.38 -2.51
C ALA A 285 13.10 15.59 -1.43
N ALA A 286 13.38 14.53 -0.68
CA ALA A 286 14.49 14.42 0.24
C ALA A 286 15.33 13.19 -0.13
N ALA A 287 16.65 13.33 0.01
CA ALA A 287 17.55 12.20 -0.10
C ALA A 287 17.34 11.24 1.08
N MET A 288 17.46 9.94 0.81
CA MET A 288 17.42 8.91 1.85
C MET A 288 18.81 8.37 2.18
N ASP A 289 19.77 8.45 1.26
CA ASP A 289 21.17 8.06 1.47
C ASP A 289 21.91 9.13 2.29
N LEU A 290 21.53 9.22 3.58
CA LEU A 290 22.03 10.23 4.52
C LEU A 290 23.13 9.69 5.44
N MET A 291 23.40 8.39 5.38
CA MET A 291 24.41 7.70 6.18
C MET A 291 25.06 6.58 5.34
N ALA A 292 26.36 6.39 5.48
CA ALA A 292 27.05 5.24 4.92
C ALA A 292 26.50 3.94 5.51
N VAL A 293 26.38 2.88 4.69
CA VAL A 293 25.73 1.62 5.08
C VAL A 293 26.40 0.98 6.30
N GLU A 294 27.72 1.12 6.44
CA GLU A 294 28.51 0.59 7.56
C GLU A 294 28.26 1.32 8.88
N ALA A 295 27.75 2.57 8.83
CA ALA A 295 27.45 3.38 10.00
C ALA A 295 26.00 3.18 10.51
N ILE A 296 25.20 2.35 9.84
CA ILE A 296 23.79 2.15 10.19
C ILE A 296 23.67 1.06 11.27
N ASP A 297 23.28 1.45 12.47
CA ASP A 297 22.75 0.52 13.47
C ASP A 297 21.34 0.07 13.02
N THR A 298 21.29 -1.12 12.43
CA THR A 298 20.05 -1.71 11.91
C THR A 298 19.02 -1.98 13.00
N LYS A 299 19.44 -2.32 14.22
CA LYS A 299 18.54 -2.58 15.35
C LYS A 299 17.90 -1.27 15.82
N ALA A 300 18.69 -0.22 15.98
CA ALA A 300 18.17 1.10 16.33
C ALA A 300 17.23 1.66 15.25
N ALA A 301 17.60 1.51 13.96
CA ALA A 301 16.74 1.91 12.85
C ALA A 301 15.38 1.20 12.87
N LEU A 302 15.35 -0.12 13.10
CA LEU A 302 14.11 -0.89 13.21
C LEU A 302 13.25 -0.43 14.40
N VAL A 303 13.85 -0.01 15.51
CA VAL A 303 13.11 0.55 16.65
C VAL A 303 12.43 1.85 16.25
N GLU A 304 13.17 2.75 15.58
CA GLU A 304 12.70 4.06 15.12
C GLU A 304 11.63 3.98 14.03
N LEU A 305 11.63 2.94 13.20
CA LEU A 305 10.62 2.80 12.14
C LEU A 305 9.20 2.71 12.72
N PRO A 306 8.22 3.41 12.09
CA PRO A 306 6.81 3.25 12.42
C PRO A 306 6.35 1.79 12.36
N PRO A 307 5.45 1.34 13.26
CA PRO A 307 4.93 -0.03 13.25
C PRO A 307 4.35 -0.46 11.91
N LEU A 308 3.75 0.48 11.16
CA LEU A 308 3.18 0.22 9.86
C LEU A 308 4.26 -0.10 8.80
N ILE A 309 5.31 0.72 8.71
CA ILE A 309 6.44 0.49 7.79
C ILE A 309 7.12 -0.85 8.12
N LYS A 310 7.37 -1.14 9.41
CA LYS A 310 7.83 -2.46 9.84
C LYS A 310 6.91 -3.59 9.37
N GLY A 311 5.60 -3.39 9.41
CA GLY A 311 4.61 -4.32 8.91
C GLY A 311 4.83 -4.63 7.42
N TYR A 312 4.94 -3.60 6.59
CA TYR A 312 5.21 -3.75 5.16
C TYR A 312 6.54 -4.46 4.88
N LEU A 313 7.62 -4.10 5.58
CA LEU A 313 8.92 -4.75 5.43
C LEU A 313 8.87 -6.25 5.76
N ARG A 314 8.15 -6.65 6.82
CA ARG A 314 7.96 -8.07 7.16
C ARG A 314 7.22 -8.85 6.06
N LEU A 315 6.35 -8.18 5.30
CA LEU A 315 5.67 -8.77 4.17
C LEU A 315 6.55 -8.83 2.90
N GLY A 316 7.76 -8.28 2.92
CA GLY A 316 8.64 -8.24 1.76
C GLY A 316 8.47 -6.99 0.89
N ALA A 317 7.90 -5.91 1.45
CA ALA A 317 7.81 -4.65 0.72
C ALA A 317 9.17 -4.01 0.51
N GLN A 318 9.28 -3.33 -0.62
CA GLN A 318 10.45 -2.56 -1.01
C GLN A 318 10.13 -1.06 -1.00
N ILE A 319 11.18 -0.25 -0.96
CA ILE A 319 11.11 1.19 -0.80
C ILE A 319 11.62 1.88 -2.06
N GLY A 320 10.80 2.78 -2.60
CA GLY A 320 11.14 3.60 -3.75
C GLY A 320 12.30 4.57 -3.46
N ARG A 321 12.68 5.34 -4.48
CA ARG A 321 13.85 6.21 -4.43
C ARG A 321 13.47 7.60 -3.93
N GLY A 322 14.19 8.04 -2.91
CA GLY A 322 13.92 9.32 -2.27
C GLY A 322 12.68 9.28 -1.38
N ALA A 323 12.54 10.31 -0.56
CA ALA A 323 11.39 10.53 0.30
C ALA A 323 10.73 11.87 -0.05
N VAL A 324 9.52 12.11 0.43
CA VAL A 324 8.77 13.35 0.20
C VAL A 324 8.44 14.00 1.53
N VAL A 325 8.86 15.24 1.72
CA VAL A 325 8.54 15.98 2.95
C VAL A 325 7.13 16.57 2.86
N ASP A 326 6.18 15.97 3.58
CA ASP A 326 4.81 16.46 3.72
C ASP A 326 4.68 17.34 4.97
N ARG A 327 4.79 18.65 4.74
CA ARG A 327 4.64 19.66 5.81
C ARG A 327 3.20 19.81 6.32
N GLN A 328 2.20 19.39 5.54
CA GLN A 328 0.81 19.46 5.97
C GLN A 328 0.54 18.39 7.03
N PHE A 329 1.05 17.18 6.83
CA PHE A 329 0.90 16.08 7.78
C PHE A 329 2.01 16.03 8.85
N GLY A 330 3.08 16.81 8.67
CA GLY A 330 4.21 16.81 9.59
C GLY A 330 5.08 15.57 9.43
N THR A 331 5.14 15.01 8.22
CA THR A 331 5.76 13.71 7.93
C THR A 331 6.78 13.77 6.81
N THR A 332 7.56 12.70 6.70
CA THR A 332 8.40 12.39 5.56
C THR A 332 7.97 11.04 5.01
N ASP A 333 7.45 11.06 3.79
CA ASP A 333 6.79 9.92 3.14
C ASP A 333 7.77 9.14 2.27
N VAL A 334 7.66 7.82 2.33
CA VAL A 334 8.40 6.89 1.47
C VAL A 334 7.41 6.08 0.63
N LEU A 335 7.82 5.76 -0.60
CA LEU A 335 7.04 4.91 -1.48
C LEU A 335 7.20 3.44 -1.07
N ILE A 336 6.11 2.80 -0.68
CA ILE A 336 6.04 1.35 -0.45
C ILE A 336 5.63 0.68 -1.75
N VAL A 337 6.35 -0.37 -2.15
CA VAL A 337 6.01 -1.25 -3.29
C VAL A 337 6.02 -2.70 -2.82
N LEU A 338 4.91 -3.41 -3.01
CA LEU A 338 4.73 -4.78 -2.56
C LEU A 338 4.03 -5.63 -3.64
N PRO A 339 4.79 -6.24 -4.55
CA PRO A 339 4.28 -7.29 -5.43
C PRO A 339 3.75 -8.45 -4.59
N ILE A 340 2.53 -8.93 -4.85
CA ILE A 340 1.88 -9.97 -4.04
C ILE A 340 2.70 -11.27 -4.03
N GLU A 341 3.36 -11.59 -5.16
CA GLU A 341 4.23 -12.77 -5.30
C GLU A 341 5.47 -12.75 -4.39
N ARG A 342 5.84 -11.58 -3.83
CA ARG A 342 6.93 -11.45 -2.86
C ARG A 342 6.48 -11.66 -1.42
N ILE A 343 5.17 -11.67 -1.16
CA ILE A 343 4.67 -11.87 0.20
C ILE A 343 5.02 -13.28 0.65
N ASN A 344 5.72 -13.39 1.78
CA ASN A 344 6.05 -14.69 2.35
C ASN A 344 4.76 -15.50 2.58
N PRO A 345 4.65 -16.74 2.04
CA PRO A 345 3.45 -17.56 2.11
C PRO A 345 2.90 -17.73 3.53
N ARG A 346 3.76 -17.75 4.55
CA ARG A 346 3.35 -17.83 5.96
C ARG A 346 2.39 -16.70 6.36
N TYR A 347 2.59 -15.49 5.81
CA TYR A 347 1.69 -14.37 6.08
C TYR A 347 0.39 -14.48 5.27
N LEU A 348 0.44 -15.01 4.06
CA LEU A 348 -0.75 -15.28 3.25
C LEU A 348 -1.66 -16.30 3.95
N ASP A 349 -1.08 -17.34 4.53
CA ASP A 349 -1.80 -18.34 5.31
C ASP A 349 -2.33 -17.75 6.61
N HIS A 350 -1.54 -16.95 7.31
CA HIS A 350 -1.98 -16.30 8.55
C HIS A 350 -3.20 -15.38 8.34
N PHE A 351 -3.22 -14.61 7.25
CA PHE A 351 -4.36 -13.75 6.91
C PHE A 351 -5.48 -14.51 6.19
N GLY A 352 -5.22 -15.68 5.60
CA GLY A 352 -6.19 -16.49 4.87
C GLY A 352 -6.94 -17.53 5.72
N VAL A 353 -6.27 -18.17 6.67
CA VAL A 353 -6.77 -19.38 7.36
C VAL A 353 -7.75 -19.07 8.51
N ASN A 354 -7.72 -17.86 9.08
CA ASN A 354 -8.69 -17.46 10.11
C ASN A 354 -10.02 -16.91 9.55
N GLY A 355 -10.14 -16.76 8.22
CA GLY A 355 -11.36 -16.29 7.58
C GLY A 355 -12.46 -17.35 7.47
N GLU A 356 -12.08 -18.63 7.31
CA GLU A 356 -13.05 -19.73 7.14
C GLU A 356 -13.60 -20.27 8.47
N ARG A 357 -12.92 -20.04 9.60
CA ARG A 357 -13.39 -20.50 10.93
C ARG A 357 -14.44 -19.60 11.58
N HIS A 358 -14.77 -18.46 10.98
CA HIS A 358 -15.68 -17.46 11.58
C HIS A 358 -16.83 -17.02 10.67
N ALA A 359 -17.08 -17.77 9.59
CA ALA A 359 -18.30 -17.71 8.80
C ALA A 359 -19.15 -18.96 9.06
N ALA A 360 -19.73 -19.03 10.26
CA ALA A 360 -20.81 -19.95 10.60
C ALA A 360 -21.82 -19.24 11.50
#